data_AF-A0A355RK79-F1
#
_entry.id   AF-A0A355RK79-F1
#
_cell.length_a   1.000
_cell.length_b   1.000
_cell.length_c   1.000
_cell.angle_alpha   90.00
_cell.angle_beta   90.00
_cell.angle_gamma   90.00
#
_symmetry.space_group_name_H-M   'P 1'
#
loop_
_entity.id
_entity.type
_entity.pdbx_description
1 polymer ?
#
loop_
_entity_poly.entity_id
_entity_poly.type
_entity_poly.pdbx_seq_one_letter_code
_entity_poly.pdbx_strand_id
1 'polypeptide(L)'
;MVFFYISNHGIESALMEQAFAIAKAFFELPESEKQAVAVDKNQRGWLAQGMSRLQGSKTHDLKEVFFWGTHTAADDADVLAGKPLCALNQWPKDFPRLYADLVPYYDAVCKVARCVMAAVAVSLDQPANFFDEVYAKPLARGQMVYYPASTARDEAEARFGVAPHTDFGVLTVLMQDSSGGLQVRAKSGDWIEAPPIPGTLVCNIGDLLARWSNKRFASIVHRVINRTSHARYSFDLLAWGGLSVVGLRDAINNAVDAFNGSGRLCFAFSNHDVPRSATRQLAALGLSPEQSDAMQLLLLKLETCLIGSSCVYQGEELGLEDVTDIPVEQMQDPWGVKFAPEFLGRDTCRTPMVWEKSKQHGGFSTAASTWLPVSSQHLKRAALDMARTDGSIYQQFVKFLAWRKNQPAIMNANMMSAVSGDERTLVFDRISDAQTLRCTFDFDTLSASFEEI
;
A
#
# COMPACT_ATOMS: atom_id res chain seq x y z
N MET A 1 -19.91 18.49 3.40
CA MET A 1 -18.72 17.64 3.17
C MET A 1 -17.68 18.50 2.48
N VAL A 2 -16.44 18.51 2.97
CA VAL A 2 -15.36 19.42 2.49
C VAL A 2 -14.01 18.72 2.34
N PHE A 3 -13.98 17.42 2.68
CA PHE A 3 -12.96 16.43 2.37
C PHE A 3 -13.73 15.20 1.87
N PHE A 4 -13.37 14.66 0.71
CA PHE A 4 -14.08 13.53 0.09
C PHE A 4 -13.20 12.80 -0.93
N TYR A 5 -13.61 11.58 -1.29
CA TYR A 5 -12.99 10.81 -2.36
C TYR A 5 -13.77 10.99 -3.65
N ILE A 6 -13.04 11.09 -4.76
CA ILE A 6 -13.57 11.10 -6.12
C ILE A 6 -13.21 9.75 -6.73
N SER A 7 -14.22 8.91 -6.97
CA SER A 7 -14.11 7.70 -7.79
C SER A 7 -14.62 7.98 -9.20
N ASN A 8 -14.33 7.09 -10.15
CA ASN A 8 -14.77 7.21 -11.54
C ASN A 8 -14.40 8.57 -12.19
N HIS A 9 -13.24 9.12 -11.82
CA HIS A 9 -12.78 10.44 -12.27
C HIS A 9 -12.32 10.48 -13.74
N GLY A 10 -12.27 9.33 -14.42
CA GLY A 10 -11.93 9.23 -15.84
C GLY A 10 -10.45 9.40 -16.18
N ILE A 11 -9.56 9.30 -15.19
CA ILE A 11 -8.11 9.21 -15.42
C ILE A 11 -7.77 7.72 -15.49
N GLU A 12 -7.07 7.30 -16.54
CA GLU A 12 -6.67 5.91 -16.73
C GLU A 12 -5.67 5.48 -15.64
N SER A 13 -5.82 4.26 -15.12
CA SER A 13 -4.95 3.72 -14.06
C SER A 13 -3.48 3.72 -14.48
N ALA A 14 -3.18 3.38 -15.75
CA ALA A 14 -1.82 3.40 -16.28
C ALA A 14 -1.17 4.79 -16.17
N LEU A 15 -1.93 5.87 -16.35
CA LEU A 15 -1.42 7.24 -16.24
C LEU A 15 -1.14 7.63 -14.78
N MET A 16 -1.96 7.13 -13.84
CA MET A 16 -1.72 7.31 -12.40
C MET A 16 -0.49 6.54 -11.94
N GLU A 17 -0.33 5.30 -12.39
CA GLU A 17 0.83 4.43 -12.12
C GLU A 17 2.11 5.03 -12.68
N GLN A 18 2.08 5.52 -13.93
CA GLN A 18 3.20 6.22 -14.56
C GLN A 18 3.62 7.47 -13.76
N ALA A 19 2.66 8.29 -13.33
CA ALA A 19 2.93 9.47 -12.52
C ALA A 19 3.55 9.13 -11.15
N PHE A 20 3.09 8.05 -10.51
CA PHE A 20 3.70 7.56 -9.28
C PHE A 20 5.12 7.02 -9.49
N ALA A 21 5.31 6.19 -10.53
CA ALA A 21 6.59 5.59 -10.84
C ALA A 21 7.65 6.66 -11.13
N ILE A 22 7.32 7.70 -11.89
CA ILE A 22 8.25 8.78 -12.18
C ILE A 22 8.53 9.66 -10.96
N ALA A 23 7.53 9.89 -10.09
CA ALA A 23 7.72 10.61 -8.83
C ALA A 23 8.71 9.88 -7.92
N LYS A 24 8.53 8.55 -7.74
CA LYS A 24 9.45 7.70 -6.98
C LYS A 24 10.85 7.76 -7.56
N ALA A 25 10.98 7.55 -8.87
CA ALA A 25 12.27 7.56 -9.54
C ALA A 25 13.00 8.91 -9.44
N PHE A 26 12.26 10.04 -9.40
CA PHE A 26 12.84 11.35 -9.15
C PHE A 26 13.41 11.48 -7.73
N PHE A 27 12.65 11.06 -6.70
CA PHE A 27 13.12 11.17 -5.32
C PHE A 27 14.29 10.23 -4.98
N GLU A 28 14.43 9.13 -5.73
CA GLU A 28 15.56 8.20 -5.66
C GLU A 28 16.84 8.71 -6.34
N LEU A 29 16.77 9.79 -7.13
CA LEU A 29 17.97 10.39 -7.72
C LEU A 29 18.95 10.85 -6.63
N PRO A 30 20.27 10.83 -6.91
CA PRO A 30 21.27 11.44 -6.04
C PRO A 30 20.89 12.88 -5.69
N GLU A 31 21.13 13.27 -4.44
CA GLU A 31 20.81 14.63 -3.96
C GLU A 31 21.45 15.72 -4.82
N SER A 32 22.66 15.49 -5.35
CA SER A 32 23.33 16.41 -6.28
C SER A 32 22.53 16.66 -7.57
N GLU A 33 21.82 15.67 -8.08
CA GLU A 33 20.99 15.81 -9.27
C GLU A 33 19.69 16.55 -8.97
N LYS A 34 19.05 16.25 -7.82
CA LYS A 34 17.86 16.98 -7.36
C LYS A 34 18.19 18.45 -7.05
N GLN A 35 19.36 18.72 -6.49
CA GLN A 35 19.85 20.06 -6.16
C GLN A 35 20.09 20.93 -7.40
N ALA A 36 20.34 20.33 -8.58
CA ALA A 36 20.47 21.07 -9.84
C ALA A 36 19.18 21.79 -10.25
N VAL A 37 18.03 21.39 -9.70
CA VAL A 37 16.73 22.04 -9.87
C VAL A 37 16.15 22.51 -8.54
N ALA A 38 16.99 23.07 -7.66
CA ALA A 38 16.58 23.58 -6.36
C ALA A 38 15.43 24.60 -6.46
N VAL A 39 14.53 24.57 -5.47
CA VAL A 39 13.34 25.39 -5.46
C VAL A 39 13.66 26.89 -5.49
N ASP A 40 12.99 27.61 -6.38
CA ASP A 40 13.16 29.07 -6.51
C ASP A 40 12.10 29.85 -5.71
N LYS A 41 12.20 31.19 -5.77
CA LYS A 41 11.24 32.11 -5.13
C LYS A 41 9.81 31.99 -5.68
N ASN A 42 9.63 31.38 -6.85
CA ASN A 42 8.33 31.16 -7.49
C ASN A 42 7.75 29.78 -7.17
N GLN A 43 8.39 29.01 -6.28
CA GLN A 43 8.04 27.63 -5.97
C GLN A 43 8.06 26.75 -7.23
N ARG A 44 9.17 26.76 -7.96
CA ARG A 44 9.48 25.78 -9.02
C ARG A 44 10.72 25.02 -8.62
N GLY A 45 10.74 23.71 -8.81
CA GLY A 45 11.90 22.86 -8.48
C GLY A 45 11.78 22.13 -7.15
N TRP A 46 12.90 21.55 -6.71
CA TRP A 46 13.02 20.64 -5.57
C TRP A 46 13.35 21.35 -4.26
N LEU A 47 12.59 21.03 -3.22
CA LEU A 47 12.76 21.45 -1.83
C LEU A 47 13.22 20.23 -1.01
N ALA A 48 14.43 20.30 -0.47
CA ALA A 48 15.02 19.25 0.33
C ALA A 48 14.34 19.09 1.70
N GLN A 49 14.56 17.94 2.34
CA GLN A 49 14.06 17.65 3.67
C GLN A 49 14.57 18.67 4.69
N GLY A 50 13.69 19.08 5.60
CA GLY A 50 14.02 20.03 6.67
C GLY A 50 14.03 21.51 6.26
N MET A 51 13.83 21.81 4.98
CA MET A 51 13.74 23.19 4.51
C MET A 51 12.32 23.80 4.65
N SER A 52 11.29 22.97 4.85
CA SER A 52 9.91 23.43 5.02
C SER A 52 9.55 23.57 6.50
N ARG A 53 9.07 24.75 6.91
CA ARG A 53 8.51 24.99 8.25
C ARG A 53 7.21 25.78 8.14
N LEU A 54 6.10 25.15 8.45
CA LEU A 54 4.78 25.78 8.39
C LEU A 54 4.55 26.74 9.56
N GLN A 55 3.75 27.79 9.33
CA GLN A 55 3.42 28.75 10.37
C GLN A 55 2.71 28.04 11.53
N GLY A 56 3.22 28.23 12.76
CA GLY A 56 2.69 27.58 13.96
C GLY A 56 3.22 26.17 14.21
N SER A 57 4.08 25.61 13.35
CA SER A 57 4.74 24.33 13.62
C SER A 57 5.86 24.47 14.66
N LYS A 58 6.01 23.44 15.51
CA LYS A 58 7.10 23.39 16.51
C LYS A 58 8.47 23.28 15.83
N THR A 59 8.55 22.56 14.73
CA THR A 59 9.79 22.22 13.99
C THR A 59 9.51 22.12 12.48
N HIS A 60 10.53 21.80 11.68
CA HIS A 60 10.41 21.59 10.24
C HIS A 60 9.65 20.30 9.91
N ASP A 61 9.14 20.21 8.68
CA ASP A 61 8.47 19.01 8.16
C ASP A 61 9.49 17.93 7.73
N LEU A 62 9.07 16.67 7.78
CA LEU A 62 9.78 15.49 7.27
C LEU A 62 9.31 15.20 5.85
N LYS A 63 9.65 16.08 4.89
CA LYS A 63 9.30 15.87 3.49
C LYS A 63 10.30 16.46 2.52
N GLU A 64 10.45 15.80 1.38
CA GLU A 64 10.96 16.41 0.16
C GLU A 64 9.80 16.76 -0.76
N VAL A 65 9.94 17.83 -1.54
CA VAL A 65 8.89 18.26 -2.47
C VAL A 65 9.48 18.67 -3.80
N PHE A 66 8.84 18.32 -4.91
CA PHE A 66 9.13 18.92 -6.20
C PHE A 66 7.91 19.70 -6.69
N PHE A 67 8.10 20.98 -7.00
CA PHE A 67 7.05 21.90 -7.42
C PHE A 67 7.11 22.22 -8.91
N TRP A 68 5.94 22.26 -9.54
CA TRP A 68 5.74 22.84 -10.86
C TRP A 68 4.41 23.59 -10.89
N GLY A 69 4.18 24.38 -11.94
CA GLY A 69 2.88 24.99 -12.22
C GLY A 69 2.46 24.77 -13.65
N THR A 70 1.37 25.42 -14.05
CA THR A 70 0.90 25.47 -15.43
C THR A 70 2.04 25.83 -16.38
N HIS A 71 2.18 25.06 -17.47
CA HIS A 71 3.14 25.37 -18.51
C HIS A 71 2.90 26.79 -19.05
N THR A 72 3.93 27.62 -19.01
CA THR A 72 3.87 29.03 -19.40
C THR A 72 5.05 29.31 -20.33
N ALA A 73 4.82 30.00 -21.44
CA ALA A 73 5.87 30.36 -22.38
C ALA A 73 6.77 31.46 -21.80
N ALA A 74 8.02 31.54 -22.29
CA ALA A 74 9.00 32.52 -21.79
C ALA A 74 8.65 33.97 -22.14
N ASP A 75 7.87 34.17 -23.20
CA ASP A 75 7.38 35.46 -23.70
C ASP A 75 5.97 35.82 -23.17
N ASP A 76 5.44 35.02 -22.25
CA ASP A 76 4.15 35.31 -21.63
C ASP A 76 4.17 36.64 -20.86
N ALA A 77 3.13 37.46 -21.07
CA ALA A 77 3.05 38.81 -20.50
C ALA A 77 3.16 38.85 -18.97
N ASP A 78 2.63 37.84 -18.26
CA ASP A 78 2.68 37.79 -16.80
C ASP A 78 4.06 37.38 -16.28
N VAL A 79 4.76 36.52 -17.05
CA VAL A 79 6.16 36.16 -16.78
C VAL A 79 7.06 37.37 -16.99
N LEU A 80 6.90 38.09 -18.11
CA LEU A 80 7.66 39.31 -18.43
C LEU A 80 7.38 40.43 -17.42
N ALA A 81 6.15 40.55 -16.94
CA ALA A 81 5.77 41.49 -15.89
C ALA A 81 6.24 41.08 -14.49
N GLY A 82 6.83 39.89 -14.33
CA GLY A 82 7.31 39.38 -13.04
C GLY A 82 6.20 39.16 -12.03
N LYS A 83 4.98 38.80 -12.47
CA LYS A 83 3.88 38.52 -11.55
C LYS A 83 4.23 37.35 -10.63
N PRO A 84 3.94 37.42 -9.32
CA PRO A 84 4.22 36.33 -8.39
C PRO A 84 3.64 34.99 -8.88
N LEU A 85 4.43 33.92 -8.78
CA LEU A 85 4.06 32.54 -9.14
C LEU A 85 3.82 32.27 -10.64
N CYS A 86 3.89 33.29 -11.50
CA CYS A 86 3.94 33.16 -12.96
C CYS A 86 5.39 33.00 -13.40
N ALA A 87 5.86 31.76 -13.54
CA ALA A 87 7.25 31.46 -13.86
C ALA A 87 7.40 30.17 -14.68
N LEU A 88 8.51 30.07 -15.41
CA LEU A 88 8.93 28.85 -16.09
C LEU A 88 9.19 27.72 -15.08
N ASN A 89 8.78 26.50 -15.43
CA ASN A 89 9.06 25.31 -14.62
C ASN A 89 10.54 24.93 -14.71
N GLN A 90 11.09 24.41 -13.60
CA GLN A 90 12.48 23.93 -13.52
C GLN A 90 12.53 22.41 -13.69
N TRP A 91 12.61 21.92 -14.92
CA TRP A 91 12.74 20.49 -15.20
C TRP A 91 14.21 20.06 -15.21
N PRO A 92 14.55 18.90 -14.62
CA PRO A 92 15.93 18.39 -14.62
C PRO A 92 16.37 18.00 -16.04
N LYS A 93 17.48 18.59 -16.51
CA LYS A 93 17.97 18.40 -17.89
C LYS A 93 18.33 16.95 -18.19
N ASP A 94 18.96 16.28 -17.24
CA ASP A 94 19.42 14.89 -17.38
C ASP A 94 18.34 13.87 -17.02
N PHE A 95 17.15 14.34 -16.64
CA PHE A 95 15.99 13.50 -16.31
C PHE A 95 14.71 14.02 -17.00
N PRO A 96 14.71 14.16 -18.34
CA PRO A 96 13.62 14.79 -19.09
C PRO A 96 12.30 14.01 -19.01
N ARG A 97 12.38 12.71 -18.68
CA ARG A 97 11.20 11.87 -18.45
C ARG A 97 10.31 12.36 -17.31
N LEU A 98 10.83 13.15 -16.35
CA LEU A 98 9.99 13.77 -15.31
C LEU A 98 8.87 14.62 -15.91
N TYR A 99 9.20 15.43 -16.92
CA TYR A 99 8.20 16.22 -17.61
C TYR A 99 7.24 15.34 -18.42
N ALA A 100 7.81 14.44 -19.23
CA ALA A 100 7.06 13.62 -20.17
C ALA A 100 6.01 12.74 -19.47
N ASP A 101 6.36 12.18 -18.31
CA ASP A 101 5.54 11.20 -17.61
C ASP A 101 4.60 11.81 -16.56
N LEU A 102 4.93 13.01 -16.04
CA LEU A 102 4.14 13.66 -14.99
C LEU A 102 3.07 14.62 -15.53
N VAL A 103 3.39 15.36 -16.59
CA VAL A 103 2.52 16.43 -17.10
C VAL A 103 1.18 15.93 -17.64
N PRO A 104 1.10 14.80 -18.39
CA PRO A 104 -0.18 14.26 -18.82
C PRO A 104 -1.13 13.97 -17.65
N TYR A 105 -0.61 13.43 -16.54
CA TYR A 105 -1.37 13.20 -15.32
C TYR A 105 -1.83 14.52 -14.68
N TYR A 106 -0.93 15.51 -14.57
CA TYR A 106 -1.27 16.83 -14.06
C TYR A 106 -2.43 17.49 -14.84
N ASP A 107 -2.40 17.42 -16.17
CA ASP A 107 -3.46 17.97 -17.02
C ASP A 107 -4.78 17.23 -16.82
N ALA A 108 -4.73 15.90 -16.65
CA ALA A 108 -5.90 15.08 -16.36
C ALA A 108 -6.53 15.45 -15.00
N VAL A 109 -5.72 15.63 -13.95
CA VAL A 109 -6.19 16.10 -12.63
C VAL A 109 -6.78 17.50 -12.71
N CYS A 110 -6.21 18.41 -13.50
CA CYS A 110 -6.76 19.74 -13.70
C CYS A 110 -8.16 19.70 -14.35
N LYS A 111 -8.41 18.75 -15.27
CA LYS A 111 -9.76 18.52 -15.83
C LYS A 111 -10.74 18.04 -14.77
N VAL A 112 -10.33 17.10 -13.92
CA VAL A 112 -11.15 16.63 -12.77
C VAL A 112 -11.47 17.80 -11.84
N ALA A 113 -10.48 18.61 -11.49
CA ALA A 113 -10.67 19.78 -10.62
C ALA A 113 -11.68 20.78 -11.22
N ARG A 114 -11.65 21.03 -12.54
CA ARG A 114 -12.64 21.86 -13.22
C ARG A 114 -14.06 21.28 -13.14
N CYS A 115 -14.22 19.97 -13.30
CA CYS A 115 -15.52 19.31 -13.10
C CYS A 115 -16.05 19.50 -11.67
N VAL A 116 -15.17 19.38 -10.67
CA VAL A 116 -15.54 19.63 -9.27
C VAL A 116 -15.92 21.10 -9.05
N MET A 117 -15.18 22.04 -9.65
CA MET A 117 -15.51 23.47 -9.58
C MET A 117 -16.87 23.80 -10.21
N ALA A 118 -17.24 23.13 -11.32
CA ALA A 118 -18.56 23.28 -11.92
C ALA A 118 -19.67 22.78 -10.97
N ALA A 119 -19.46 21.64 -10.30
CA ALA A 119 -20.39 21.15 -9.29
C ALA A 119 -20.50 22.09 -8.08
N VAL A 120 -19.38 22.67 -7.64
CA VAL A 120 -19.34 23.70 -6.59
C VAL A 120 -20.15 24.93 -7.01
N ALA A 121 -20.00 25.41 -8.25
CA ALA A 121 -20.79 26.55 -8.75
C ALA A 121 -22.29 26.26 -8.69
N VAL A 122 -22.73 25.11 -9.21
CA VAL A 122 -24.13 24.68 -9.17
C VAL A 122 -24.65 24.61 -7.73
N SER A 123 -23.87 24.08 -6.79
CA SER A 123 -24.26 24.01 -5.37
C SER A 123 -24.39 25.37 -4.67
N LEU A 124 -23.81 26.42 -5.26
CA LEU A 124 -23.90 27.81 -4.83
C LEU A 124 -24.94 28.60 -5.63
N ASP A 125 -25.83 27.91 -6.34
CA ASP A 125 -26.88 28.47 -7.18
C ASP A 125 -26.31 29.37 -8.30
N GLN A 126 -25.12 29.03 -8.80
CA GLN A 126 -24.47 29.68 -9.94
C GLN A 126 -24.47 28.76 -11.18
N PRO A 127 -24.34 29.32 -12.39
CA PRO A 127 -24.10 28.52 -13.60
C PRO A 127 -22.86 27.62 -13.48
N ALA A 128 -22.89 26.43 -14.10
CA ALA A 128 -21.77 25.48 -14.03
C ALA A 128 -20.43 26.04 -14.55
N ASN A 129 -20.48 27.02 -15.46
CA ASN A 129 -19.31 27.69 -16.04
C ASN A 129 -18.89 28.97 -15.30
N PHE A 130 -19.44 29.24 -14.11
CA PHE A 130 -19.20 30.47 -13.35
C PHE A 130 -17.70 30.77 -13.12
N PHE A 131 -16.88 29.73 -12.98
CA PHE A 131 -15.45 29.87 -12.70
C PHE A 131 -14.55 29.86 -13.94
N ASP A 132 -15.10 29.65 -15.15
CA ASP A 132 -14.31 29.39 -16.36
C ASP A 132 -13.38 30.56 -16.71
N GLU A 133 -13.89 31.79 -16.64
CA GLU A 133 -13.10 33.00 -16.95
C GLU A 133 -11.92 33.17 -15.98
N VAL A 134 -12.17 32.98 -14.68
CA VAL A 134 -11.14 33.10 -13.62
C VAL A 134 -10.06 32.02 -13.76
N TYR A 135 -10.41 30.85 -14.31
CA TYR A 135 -9.48 29.74 -14.54
C TYR A 135 -9.07 29.55 -16.00
N ALA A 136 -9.26 30.57 -16.84
CA ALA A 136 -8.73 30.59 -18.20
C ALA A 136 -7.19 30.52 -18.18
N LYS A 137 -6.55 31.17 -17.19
CA LYS A 137 -5.11 31.11 -16.92
C LYS A 137 -4.85 30.72 -15.45
N PRO A 138 -4.96 29.42 -15.11
CA PRO A 138 -4.94 28.99 -13.72
C PRO A 138 -3.52 29.06 -13.13
N LEU A 139 -3.41 29.58 -11.90
CA LEU A 139 -2.21 29.42 -11.06
C LEU A 139 -2.17 28.05 -10.39
N ALA A 140 -2.61 27.01 -11.10
CA ALA A 140 -2.57 25.65 -10.61
C ALA A 140 -1.11 25.26 -10.38
N ARG A 141 -0.86 24.71 -9.18
CA ARG A 141 0.45 24.28 -8.71
C ARG A 141 0.40 22.78 -8.51
N GLY A 142 1.28 22.08 -9.19
CA GLY A 142 1.55 20.67 -8.95
C GLY A 142 2.64 20.51 -7.90
N GLN A 143 2.51 19.45 -7.10
CA GLN A 143 3.54 19.03 -6.18
C GLN A 143 3.60 17.50 -6.11
N MET A 144 4.81 16.95 -6.15
CA MET A 144 5.09 15.59 -5.71
C MET A 144 5.71 15.70 -4.33
N VAL A 145 5.29 14.87 -3.39
CA VAL A 145 5.79 14.91 -2.02
C VAL A 145 6.26 13.53 -1.62
N TYR A 146 7.47 13.46 -1.08
CA TYR A 146 7.99 12.26 -0.44
C TYR A 146 8.06 12.47 1.06
N TYR A 147 7.42 11.57 1.81
CA TYR A 147 7.45 11.56 3.27
C TYR A 147 8.32 10.39 3.75
N PRO A 148 9.54 10.62 4.26
CA PRO A 148 10.25 9.59 5.02
C PRO A 148 9.42 9.10 6.21
N ALA A 149 9.70 7.86 6.63
CA ALA A 149 9.08 7.28 7.81
C ALA A 149 9.38 8.14 9.06
N SER A 150 8.34 8.49 9.82
CA SER A 150 8.46 9.20 11.09
C SER A 150 8.86 8.26 12.20
N THR A 151 9.78 8.69 13.07
CA THR A 151 10.19 7.94 14.27
C THR A 151 9.36 8.35 15.49
N ALA A 152 9.39 7.54 16.56
CA ALA A 152 8.78 7.90 17.84
C ALA A 152 9.33 9.24 18.40
N ARG A 153 10.61 9.54 18.12
CA ARG A 153 11.23 10.81 18.48
C ARG A 153 10.62 11.97 17.68
N ASP A 154 10.41 11.78 16.39
CA ASP A 154 9.80 12.79 15.53
C ASP A 154 8.40 13.15 16.02
N GLU A 155 7.56 12.16 16.35
CA GLU A 155 6.23 12.42 16.90
C GLU A 155 6.29 13.13 18.27
N ALA A 156 7.20 12.73 19.16
CA ALA A 156 7.39 13.39 20.45
C ALA A 156 7.81 14.87 20.31
N GLU A 157 8.61 15.18 19.29
CA GLU A 157 9.04 16.54 18.96
C GLU A 157 8.00 17.29 18.09
N ALA A 158 6.87 16.66 17.76
CA ALA A 158 5.87 17.15 16.81
C ALA A 158 6.46 17.51 15.43
N ARG A 159 7.43 16.71 14.99
CA ARG A 159 8.05 16.71 13.66
C ARG A 159 7.25 15.77 12.77
N PHE A 160 6.34 16.32 11.99
CA PHE A 160 5.40 15.57 11.17
C PHE A 160 5.89 15.45 9.72
N GLY A 161 5.32 14.53 8.94
CA GLY A 161 5.47 14.55 7.48
C GLY A 161 4.98 15.89 6.91
N VAL A 162 3.81 16.34 7.36
CA VAL A 162 3.37 17.74 7.29
C VAL A 162 2.66 18.11 8.58
N ALA A 163 3.03 19.25 9.16
CA ALA A 163 2.34 19.79 10.32
C ALA A 163 0.85 20.12 10.05
N PRO A 164 -0.01 20.19 11.09
CA PRO A 164 -1.40 20.63 10.97
C PRO A 164 -1.54 21.97 10.23
N HIS A 165 -2.28 21.99 9.11
CA HIS A 165 -2.48 23.19 8.31
C HIS A 165 -3.77 23.14 7.47
N THR A 166 -4.10 24.27 6.85
CA THR A 166 -5.09 24.39 5.78
C THR A 166 -4.38 24.74 4.47
N ASP A 167 -5.02 24.43 3.34
CA ASP A 167 -4.51 24.81 2.02
C ASP A 167 -4.98 26.21 1.63
N PHE A 168 -4.09 27.03 1.07
CA PHE A 168 -4.42 28.41 0.69
C PHE A 168 -5.33 28.54 -0.54
N GLY A 169 -5.35 27.51 -1.40
CA GLY A 169 -6.00 27.53 -2.72
C GLY A 169 -7.52 27.39 -2.68
N VAL A 170 -8.09 26.90 -3.77
CA VAL A 170 -9.53 26.67 -3.93
C VAL A 170 -9.86 25.20 -3.72
N LEU A 171 -9.20 24.33 -4.47
CA LEU A 171 -9.26 22.88 -4.33
C LEU A 171 -7.85 22.31 -4.30
N THR A 172 -7.66 21.28 -3.48
CA THR A 172 -6.55 20.34 -3.59
C THR A 172 -7.14 19.02 -4.07
N VAL A 173 -6.51 18.41 -5.08
CA VAL A 173 -6.83 17.07 -5.57
C VAL A 173 -5.57 16.25 -5.42
N LEU A 174 -5.65 15.19 -4.62
CA LEU A 174 -4.52 14.42 -4.12
C LEU A 174 -4.69 12.95 -4.50
N MET A 175 -3.66 12.40 -5.09
CA MET A 175 -3.48 10.96 -5.23
C MET A 175 -2.57 10.47 -4.11
N GLN A 176 -2.96 9.37 -3.45
CA GLN A 176 -2.24 8.77 -2.34
C GLN A 176 -1.63 7.44 -2.78
N ASP A 177 -0.44 7.11 -2.26
CA ASP A 177 0.08 5.74 -2.34
C ASP A 177 -0.68 4.85 -1.35
N SER A 178 -0.30 3.57 -1.25
CA SER A 178 -0.92 2.65 -0.29
C SER A 178 -0.43 2.82 1.15
N SER A 179 0.55 3.71 1.42
CA SER A 179 1.14 3.91 2.75
C SER A 179 0.21 4.64 3.72
N GLY A 180 -0.65 5.52 3.20
CA GLY A 180 -1.54 6.35 4.00
C GLY A 180 -0.81 7.38 4.89
N GLY A 181 -1.44 7.76 5.99
CA GLY A 181 -0.89 8.73 6.96
C GLY A 181 -1.50 10.13 6.90
N LEU A 182 -2.40 10.39 5.95
CA LEU A 182 -3.21 11.61 5.92
C LEU A 182 -4.27 11.56 7.01
N GLN A 183 -4.29 12.59 7.86
CA GLN A 183 -5.30 12.78 8.89
C GLN A 183 -6.02 14.12 8.73
N VAL A 184 -7.33 14.11 8.95
CA VAL A 184 -8.21 15.27 8.83
C VAL A 184 -8.79 15.59 10.20
N ARG A 185 -8.83 16.87 10.59
CA ARG A 185 -9.35 17.28 11.89
C ARG A 185 -10.87 17.49 11.83
N ALA A 186 -11.60 16.68 12.58
CA ALA A 186 -13.05 16.80 12.74
C ALA A 186 -13.43 18.06 13.51
N LYS A 187 -14.71 18.46 13.42
CA LYS A 187 -15.25 19.58 14.22
C LYS A 187 -15.17 19.34 15.74
N SER A 188 -15.18 18.07 16.17
CA SER A 188 -14.97 17.69 17.57
C SER A 188 -13.55 18.00 18.05
N GLY A 189 -12.60 18.18 17.13
CA GLY A 189 -11.18 18.35 17.41
C GLY A 189 -10.36 17.07 17.19
N ASP A 190 -11.02 15.93 17.01
CA ASP A 190 -10.41 14.62 16.78
C ASP A 190 -9.73 14.53 15.41
N TRP A 191 -8.73 13.67 15.30
CA TRP A 191 -8.07 13.35 14.03
C TRP A 191 -8.68 12.08 13.44
N ILE A 192 -9.15 12.17 12.20
CA ILE A 192 -9.73 11.06 11.42
C ILE A 192 -8.73 10.68 10.33
N GLU A 193 -8.42 9.39 10.22
CA GLU A 193 -7.61 8.86 9.12
C GLU A 193 -8.36 8.97 7.78
N ALA A 194 -7.64 9.36 6.73
CA ALA A 194 -8.11 9.32 5.35
C ALA A 194 -7.34 8.23 4.58
N PRO A 195 -7.69 6.94 4.78
CA PRO A 195 -6.93 5.83 4.22
C PRO A 195 -6.91 5.88 2.67
N PRO A 196 -5.86 5.38 2.02
CA PRO A 196 -5.86 5.23 0.57
C PRO A 196 -6.98 4.30 0.12
N ILE A 197 -7.74 4.71 -0.90
CA ILE A 197 -8.74 3.86 -1.54
C ILE A 197 -8.34 3.69 -3.01
N PRO A 198 -8.07 2.46 -3.48
CA PRO A 198 -7.68 2.21 -4.86
C PRO A 198 -8.65 2.82 -5.88
N GLY A 199 -8.12 3.44 -6.94
CA GLY A 199 -8.92 4.05 -7.99
C GLY A 199 -9.65 5.35 -7.60
N THR A 200 -9.19 6.04 -6.55
CA THR A 200 -9.79 7.30 -6.10
C THR A 200 -8.77 8.42 -5.94
N LEU A 201 -9.26 9.66 -6.01
CA LEU A 201 -8.52 10.87 -5.64
C LEU A 201 -9.16 11.47 -4.38
N VAL A 202 -8.36 11.91 -3.43
CA VAL A 202 -8.84 12.73 -2.31
C VAL A 202 -8.99 14.16 -2.79
N CYS A 203 -10.07 14.84 -2.41
CA CYS A 203 -10.26 16.25 -2.67
C CYS A 203 -10.61 16.99 -1.38
N ASN A 204 -10.00 18.17 -1.20
CA ASN A 204 -10.37 19.09 -0.13
C ASN A 204 -10.49 20.53 -0.59
N ILE A 205 -11.28 21.27 0.17
CA ILE A 205 -11.49 22.70 -0.02
C ILE A 205 -10.38 23.50 0.64
N GLY A 206 -9.86 24.50 -0.05
CA GLY A 206 -8.90 25.48 0.47
C GLY A 206 -9.52 26.79 0.94
N ASP A 207 -8.68 27.64 1.52
CA ASP A 207 -9.04 28.89 2.18
C ASP A 207 -9.70 29.90 1.25
N LEU A 208 -9.30 29.94 -0.02
CA LEU A 208 -9.84 30.88 -0.99
C LEU A 208 -11.30 30.55 -1.34
N LEU A 209 -11.63 29.26 -1.57
CA LEU A 209 -13.03 28.87 -1.81
C LEU A 209 -13.87 29.00 -0.55
N ALA A 210 -13.30 28.69 0.62
CA ALA A 210 -13.97 28.94 1.89
C ALA A 210 -14.31 30.43 2.04
N ARG A 211 -13.43 31.34 1.59
CA ARG A 211 -13.72 32.78 1.57
C ARG A 211 -14.77 33.17 0.52
N TRP A 212 -14.63 32.71 -0.72
CA TRP A 212 -15.55 33.02 -1.82
C TRP A 212 -16.98 32.56 -1.55
N SER A 213 -17.13 31.39 -0.93
CA SER A 213 -18.42 30.84 -0.53
C SER A 213 -18.97 31.42 0.78
N ASN A 214 -18.35 32.46 1.32
CA ASN A 214 -18.67 33.05 2.62
C ASN A 214 -18.79 31.99 3.75
N LYS A 215 -17.81 31.08 3.80
CA LYS A 215 -17.70 29.96 4.74
C LYS A 215 -18.84 28.92 4.66
N ARG A 216 -19.64 28.89 3.58
CA ARG A 216 -20.51 27.73 3.28
C ARG A 216 -19.70 26.45 3.13
N PHE A 217 -18.50 26.55 2.55
CA PHE A 217 -17.49 25.51 2.59
C PHE A 217 -16.39 25.86 3.60
N ALA A 218 -15.94 24.85 4.35
CA ALA A 218 -14.88 24.97 5.34
C ALA A 218 -13.57 24.42 4.77
N SER A 219 -12.49 25.17 4.96
CA SER A 219 -11.13 24.68 4.77
C SER A 219 -10.70 23.92 6.02
N ILE A 220 -10.45 22.62 5.89
CA ILE A 220 -10.25 21.74 7.04
C ILE A 220 -8.77 21.55 7.33
N VAL A 221 -8.45 21.68 8.62
CA VAL A 221 -7.10 21.39 9.13
C VAL A 221 -6.79 19.92 8.90
N HIS A 222 -5.68 19.63 8.24
CA HIS A 222 -5.19 18.29 7.99
C HIS A 222 -3.68 18.21 8.25
N ARG A 223 -3.16 16.99 8.45
CA ARG A 223 -1.74 16.72 8.68
C ARG A 223 -1.35 15.40 8.06
N VAL A 224 -0.04 15.17 7.91
CA VAL A 224 0.50 13.87 7.48
C VAL A 224 1.44 13.35 8.54
N ILE A 225 1.20 12.13 9.01
CA ILE A 225 2.10 11.39 9.88
C ILE A 225 2.38 10.05 9.21
N ASN A 226 3.58 9.91 8.66
CA ASN A 226 4.00 8.65 8.07
C ASN A 226 4.49 7.70 9.18
N ARG A 227 3.55 6.98 9.82
CA ARG A 227 3.82 5.99 10.87
C ARG A 227 4.27 4.63 10.36
N THR A 228 4.69 4.52 9.10
CA THR A 228 5.23 3.26 8.56
C THR A 228 6.62 2.99 9.15
N SER A 229 6.66 2.67 10.45
CA SER A 229 7.84 2.36 11.26
C SER A 229 7.76 0.98 11.94
N HIS A 230 6.68 0.24 11.72
CA HIS A 230 6.55 -1.18 12.06
C HIS A 230 6.81 -2.05 10.82
N ALA A 231 7.21 -3.30 11.04
CA ALA A 231 7.63 -4.21 9.97
C ALA A 231 6.69 -4.10 8.76
N ARG A 232 7.22 -3.74 7.59
CA ARG A 232 6.38 -3.56 6.40
C ARG A 232 5.80 -4.92 6.06
N TYR A 233 4.48 -5.04 6.05
CA TYR A 233 3.82 -6.17 5.41
C TYR A 233 3.96 -5.97 3.90
N SER A 234 4.68 -6.87 3.23
CA SER A 234 4.56 -6.95 1.77
C SER A 234 3.20 -7.56 1.44
N PHE A 235 2.29 -6.76 0.91
CA PHE A 235 0.98 -7.23 0.45
C PHE A 235 0.98 -7.69 -1.01
N ASP A 236 2.10 -7.55 -1.71
CA ASP A 236 2.24 -7.98 -3.11
C ASP A 236 2.05 -9.50 -3.26
N LEU A 237 2.25 -10.26 -2.18
CA LEU A 237 2.02 -11.70 -2.10
C LEU A 237 0.55 -12.08 -1.86
N LEU A 238 -0.34 -11.11 -1.65
CA LEU A 238 -1.77 -11.31 -1.37
C LEU A 238 -2.66 -11.19 -2.62
N ALA A 239 -2.13 -11.47 -3.82
CA ALA A 239 -2.95 -11.44 -5.04
C ALA A 239 -4.14 -12.40 -4.93
N TRP A 240 -5.36 -11.89 -5.14
CA TRP A 240 -6.62 -12.61 -4.93
C TRP A 240 -6.70 -13.95 -5.68
N GLY A 241 -6.31 -13.95 -6.96
CA GLY A 241 -6.29 -15.14 -7.83
C GLY A 241 -4.98 -15.94 -7.75
N GLY A 242 -4.12 -15.60 -6.80
CA GLY A 242 -2.78 -16.14 -6.70
C GLY A 242 -1.76 -15.51 -7.64
N LEU A 243 -0.52 -16.02 -7.56
CA LEU A 243 0.62 -15.57 -8.34
C LEU A 243 1.28 -16.76 -9.05
N SER A 244 1.79 -16.52 -10.26
CA SER A 244 2.79 -17.41 -10.89
C SER A 244 4.08 -17.42 -10.07
N VAL A 245 4.97 -18.39 -10.30
CA VAL A 245 6.29 -18.43 -9.64
C VAL A 245 7.10 -17.17 -9.98
N VAL A 246 7.01 -16.70 -11.22
CA VAL A 246 7.61 -15.41 -11.64
C VAL A 246 7.01 -14.24 -10.84
N GLY A 247 5.68 -14.20 -10.67
CA GLY A 247 5.03 -13.17 -9.85
C GLY A 247 5.46 -13.20 -8.39
N LEU A 248 5.62 -14.39 -7.79
CA LEU A 248 6.17 -14.56 -6.45
C LEU A 248 7.61 -14.04 -6.37
N ARG A 249 8.46 -14.42 -7.34
CA ARG A 249 9.86 -13.97 -7.43
C ARG A 249 9.95 -12.46 -7.45
N ASP A 250 9.18 -11.83 -8.34
CA ASP A 250 9.24 -10.39 -8.56
C ASP A 250 8.71 -9.63 -7.33
N ALA A 251 7.62 -10.11 -6.69
CA ALA A 251 7.11 -9.57 -5.43
C ALA A 251 8.14 -9.67 -4.29
N ILE A 252 8.85 -10.80 -4.18
CA ILE A 252 9.89 -10.99 -3.16
C ILE A 252 11.09 -10.08 -3.46
N ASN A 253 11.57 -10.02 -4.71
CA ASN A 253 12.71 -9.18 -5.10
C ASN A 253 12.44 -7.70 -4.84
N ASN A 254 11.26 -7.20 -5.21
CA ASN A 254 10.86 -5.82 -4.93
C ASN A 254 10.91 -5.49 -3.43
N ALA A 255 10.52 -6.45 -2.58
CA ALA A 255 10.63 -6.29 -1.13
C ALA A 255 12.09 -6.40 -0.65
N VAL A 256 12.86 -7.39 -1.12
CA VAL A 256 14.26 -7.60 -0.72
C VAL A 256 15.13 -6.41 -1.10
N ASP A 257 15.00 -5.88 -2.32
CA ASP A 257 15.75 -4.71 -2.81
C ASP A 257 15.50 -3.47 -1.95
N ALA A 258 14.26 -3.31 -1.48
CA ALA A 258 13.88 -2.17 -0.64
C ALA A 258 14.32 -2.31 0.83
N PHE A 259 14.54 -3.54 1.33
CA PHE A 259 14.66 -3.79 2.78
C PHE A 259 15.90 -4.57 3.22
N ASN A 260 16.74 -5.05 2.32
CA ASN A 260 18.01 -5.69 2.68
C ASN A 260 18.83 -4.76 3.61
N GLY A 261 19.36 -5.32 4.70
CA GLY A 261 20.10 -4.54 5.70
C GLY A 261 19.24 -3.70 6.66
N SER A 262 17.91 -3.63 6.48
CA SER A 262 17.03 -2.81 7.34
C SER A 262 16.55 -3.51 8.61
N GLY A 263 16.43 -4.85 8.60
CA GLY A 263 15.88 -5.64 9.71
C GLY A 263 14.37 -5.43 9.97
N ARG A 264 13.63 -4.81 9.03
CA ARG A 264 12.28 -4.27 9.25
C ARG A 264 11.23 -4.75 8.23
N LEU A 265 11.42 -5.94 7.64
CA LEU A 265 10.45 -6.55 6.72
C LEU A 265 9.61 -7.60 7.46
N CYS A 266 8.31 -7.68 7.17
CA CYS A 266 7.46 -8.81 7.52
C CYS A 266 6.80 -9.37 6.27
N PHE A 267 6.97 -10.66 6.02
CA PHE A 267 6.23 -11.36 4.99
C PHE A 267 4.94 -11.93 5.57
N ALA A 268 3.88 -11.92 4.75
CA ALA A 268 2.64 -12.62 5.03
C ALA A 268 2.10 -13.15 3.70
N PHE A 269 1.88 -14.46 3.61
CA PHE A 269 1.29 -15.08 2.43
C PHE A 269 -0.23 -15.13 2.52
N SER A 270 -0.84 -14.70 3.62
CA SER A 270 -2.29 -14.67 3.75
C SER A 270 -2.73 -13.63 4.79
N ASN A 271 -4.02 -13.30 4.75
CA ASN A 271 -4.68 -12.52 5.77
C ASN A 271 -6.20 -12.79 5.75
N HIS A 272 -6.97 -11.96 6.46
CA HIS A 272 -8.41 -12.06 6.56
C HIS A 272 -9.17 -11.43 5.38
N ASP A 273 -8.49 -10.84 4.39
CA ASP A 273 -9.10 -10.13 3.26
C ASP A 273 -8.97 -10.86 1.93
N VAL A 274 -8.15 -11.91 1.84
CA VAL A 274 -7.91 -12.66 0.60
C VAL A 274 -8.15 -14.16 0.81
N PRO A 275 -8.50 -14.91 -0.26
CA PRO A 275 -8.62 -16.36 -0.18
C PRO A 275 -7.35 -17.01 0.40
N ARG A 276 -7.53 -18.14 1.10
CA ARG A 276 -6.44 -18.85 1.79
C ARG A 276 -5.33 -19.22 0.81
N SER A 277 -4.09 -19.20 1.31
CA SER A 277 -2.88 -19.18 0.48
C SER A 277 -2.74 -20.38 -0.43
N ALA A 278 -2.83 -21.61 0.06
CA ALA A 278 -2.83 -22.76 -0.83
C ALA A 278 -4.00 -22.73 -1.82
N THR A 279 -5.23 -22.48 -1.36
CA THR A 279 -6.44 -22.52 -2.20
C THR A 279 -6.32 -21.60 -3.43
N ARG A 280 -5.84 -20.35 -3.26
CA ARG A 280 -5.68 -19.44 -4.41
C ARG A 280 -4.48 -19.76 -5.30
N GLN A 281 -3.45 -20.39 -4.77
CA GLN A 281 -2.25 -20.72 -5.55
C GLN A 281 -2.45 -21.91 -6.49
N LEU A 282 -3.39 -22.83 -6.20
CA LEU A 282 -3.56 -24.04 -7.01
C LEU A 282 -3.82 -23.73 -8.48
N ALA A 283 -4.84 -22.91 -8.77
CA ALA A 283 -5.21 -22.58 -10.14
C ALA A 283 -4.10 -21.80 -10.88
N ALA A 284 -3.50 -20.81 -10.20
CA ALA A 284 -2.41 -20.00 -10.75
C ALA A 284 -1.18 -20.83 -11.16
N LEU A 285 -0.98 -21.98 -10.52
CA LEU A 285 0.18 -22.86 -10.74
C LEU A 285 -0.15 -24.16 -11.49
N GLY A 286 -1.42 -24.36 -11.87
CA GLY A 286 -1.89 -25.56 -12.57
C GLY A 286 -1.88 -26.82 -11.69
N LEU A 287 -2.09 -26.68 -10.38
CA LEU A 287 -2.07 -27.77 -9.41
C LEU A 287 -3.49 -28.30 -9.12
N SER A 288 -3.60 -29.59 -8.79
CA SER A 288 -4.86 -30.20 -8.39
C SER A 288 -5.16 -30.03 -6.89
N PRO A 289 -6.42 -30.16 -6.44
CA PRO A 289 -6.77 -30.06 -5.02
C PRO A 289 -5.99 -31.03 -4.11
N GLU A 290 -5.62 -32.21 -4.60
CA GLU A 290 -4.85 -33.21 -3.85
C GLU A 290 -3.44 -32.72 -3.47
N GLN A 291 -2.94 -31.72 -4.19
CA GLN A 291 -1.62 -31.13 -3.97
C GLN A 291 -1.63 -29.98 -2.94
N SER A 292 -2.81 -29.61 -2.41
CA SER A 292 -2.98 -28.45 -1.53
C SER A 292 -2.12 -28.50 -0.26
N ASP A 293 -1.98 -29.66 0.39
CA ASP A 293 -1.17 -29.78 1.61
C ASP A 293 0.33 -29.59 1.34
N ALA A 294 0.82 -30.20 0.26
CA ALA A 294 2.22 -30.05 -0.16
C ALA A 294 2.51 -28.60 -0.56
N MET A 295 1.57 -27.98 -1.28
CA MET A 295 1.65 -26.56 -1.65
C MET A 295 1.66 -25.65 -0.42
N GLN A 296 0.75 -25.84 0.53
CA GLN A 296 0.72 -25.04 1.76
C GLN A 296 2.02 -25.17 2.55
N LEU A 297 2.54 -26.40 2.67
CA LEU A 297 3.79 -26.64 3.38
C LEU A 297 4.98 -25.97 2.67
N LEU A 298 5.01 -25.99 1.33
CA LEU A 298 6.02 -25.27 0.55
C LEU A 298 5.97 -23.77 0.80
N LEU A 299 4.77 -23.16 0.78
CA LEU A 299 4.58 -21.73 1.05
C LEU A 299 5.01 -21.34 2.47
N LEU A 300 4.66 -22.15 3.48
CA LEU A 300 5.08 -21.92 4.86
C LEU A 300 6.60 -21.96 5.02
N LYS A 301 7.26 -22.92 4.37
CA LYS A 301 8.73 -23.01 4.35
C LYS A 301 9.35 -21.82 3.63
N LEU A 302 8.77 -21.42 2.50
CA LEU A 302 9.21 -20.26 1.73
C LEU A 302 9.12 -18.99 2.58
N GLU A 303 7.93 -18.66 3.08
CA GLU A 303 7.68 -17.46 3.88
C GLU A 303 8.65 -17.35 5.07
N THR A 304 8.90 -18.47 5.74
CA THR A 304 9.77 -18.48 6.92
C THR A 304 11.26 -18.46 6.58
N CYS A 305 11.67 -18.73 5.36
CA CYS A 305 13.05 -18.57 4.90
C CYS A 305 13.36 -17.17 4.37
N LEU A 306 12.35 -16.33 4.10
CA LEU A 306 12.58 -14.97 3.62
C LEU A 306 13.21 -14.07 4.69
N ILE A 307 13.78 -12.94 4.26
CA ILE A 307 14.40 -11.95 5.15
C ILE A 307 13.37 -11.26 6.06
N GLY A 308 13.72 -11.07 7.34
CA GLY A 308 12.87 -10.36 8.30
C GLY A 308 11.96 -11.30 9.09
N SER A 309 10.78 -10.81 9.45
CA SER A 309 9.76 -11.55 10.20
C SER A 309 8.78 -12.24 9.25
N SER A 310 8.11 -13.27 9.74
CA SER A 310 7.03 -13.97 9.03
C SER A 310 5.75 -13.90 9.85
N CYS A 311 4.62 -13.77 9.18
CA CYS A 311 3.30 -13.68 9.79
C CYS A 311 2.40 -14.75 9.18
N VAL A 312 2.39 -15.91 9.83
CA VAL A 312 1.49 -17.02 9.50
C VAL A 312 0.08 -16.67 9.97
N TYR A 313 -0.85 -16.53 9.04
CA TYR A 313 -2.26 -16.29 9.32
C TYR A 313 -2.95 -17.58 9.77
N GLN A 314 -3.98 -17.40 10.60
CA GLN A 314 -4.70 -18.47 11.27
C GLN A 314 -5.11 -19.61 10.31
N GLY A 315 -4.55 -20.80 10.57
CA GLY A 315 -4.92 -22.04 9.89
C GLY A 315 -4.06 -22.40 8.68
N GLU A 316 -3.12 -21.54 8.28
CA GLU A 316 -2.13 -21.89 7.26
C GLU A 316 -1.28 -23.08 7.71
N GLU A 317 -0.87 -23.10 8.99
CA GLU A 317 -0.13 -24.19 9.63
C GLU A 317 -0.92 -25.52 9.71
N LEU A 318 -2.23 -25.48 9.42
CA LEU A 318 -3.14 -26.62 9.41
C LEU A 318 -3.56 -27.01 7.98
N GLY A 319 -3.19 -26.22 6.97
CA GLY A 319 -3.67 -26.39 5.60
C GLY A 319 -5.16 -26.16 5.46
N LEU A 320 -5.71 -25.17 6.19
CA LEU A 320 -7.12 -24.81 6.00
C LEU A 320 -7.33 -24.25 4.59
N GLU A 321 -8.39 -24.70 3.94
CA GLU A 321 -8.83 -24.26 2.61
C GLU A 321 -9.98 -23.26 2.70
N ASP A 322 -10.26 -22.52 1.63
CA ASP A 322 -11.45 -21.66 1.58
C ASP A 322 -12.72 -22.48 1.78
N VAL A 323 -13.63 -21.96 2.61
CA VAL A 323 -14.93 -22.59 2.86
C VAL A 323 -15.90 -22.16 1.77
N THR A 324 -16.49 -23.14 1.07
CA THR A 324 -17.34 -22.88 -0.10
C THR A 324 -18.83 -23.15 0.15
N ASP A 325 -19.18 -23.72 1.30
CA ASP A 325 -20.52 -24.20 1.65
C ASP A 325 -21.22 -23.37 2.74
N ILE A 326 -20.87 -22.08 2.87
CA ILE A 326 -21.52 -21.15 3.82
C ILE A 326 -22.92 -20.80 3.29
N PRO A 327 -24.01 -21.08 4.04
CA PRO A 327 -25.36 -20.69 3.62
C PRO A 327 -25.47 -19.16 3.52
N VAL A 328 -26.12 -18.66 2.46
CA VAL A 328 -26.21 -17.21 2.16
C VAL A 328 -26.82 -16.42 3.31
N GLU A 329 -27.81 -16.99 3.99
CA GLU A 329 -28.46 -16.38 5.17
C GLU A 329 -27.57 -16.29 6.41
N GLN A 330 -26.41 -16.98 6.42
CA GLN A 330 -25.42 -16.94 7.49
C GLN A 330 -24.17 -16.13 7.11
N MET A 331 -24.04 -15.71 5.84
CA MET A 331 -22.95 -14.85 5.41
C MET A 331 -23.00 -13.49 6.12
N GLN A 332 -21.84 -12.96 6.44
CA GLN A 332 -21.63 -11.69 7.14
C GLN A 332 -21.00 -10.64 6.21
N ASP A 333 -20.24 -11.06 5.19
CA ASP A 333 -19.58 -10.14 4.27
C ASP A 333 -20.61 -9.49 3.33
N PRO A 334 -20.74 -8.14 3.33
CA PRO A 334 -21.75 -7.46 2.51
C PRO A 334 -21.56 -7.68 1.00
N TRP A 335 -20.32 -7.89 0.54
CA TRP A 335 -20.05 -8.20 -0.86
C TRP A 335 -20.43 -9.64 -1.17
N GLY A 336 -20.06 -10.57 -0.30
CA GLY A 336 -20.47 -11.98 -0.42
C GLY A 336 -21.99 -12.13 -0.47
N VAL A 337 -22.73 -11.49 0.46
CA VAL A 337 -24.20 -11.51 0.49
C VAL A 337 -24.81 -10.95 -0.79
N LYS A 338 -24.24 -9.86 -1.32
CA LYS A 338 -24.79 -9.16 -2.50
C LYS A 338 -24.59 -9.92 -3.81
N PHE A 339 -23.50 -10.68 -3.92
CA PHE A 339 -23.04 -11.30 -5.16
C PHE A 339 -23.00 -12.83 -5.11
N ALA A 340 -23.60 -13.45 -4.10
CA ALA A 340 -23.76 -14.90 -4.06
C ALA A 340 -24.76 -15.39 -5.14
N PRO A 341 -24.51 -16.55 -5.78
CA PRO A 341 -23.40 -17.48 -5.54
C PRO A 341 -22.10 -17.17 -6.31
N GLU A 342 -22.08 -16.19 -7.21
CA GLU A 342 -20.93 -15.91 -8.10
C GLU A 342 -19.68 -15.45 -7.34
N PHE A 343 -19.86 -14.79 -6.20
CA PHE A 343 -18.77 -14.31 -5.34
C PHE A 343 -19.14 -14.48 -3.86
N LEU A 344 -18.44 -15.37 -3.17
CA LEU A 344 -18.69 -15.68 -1.76
C LEU A 344 -18.06 -14.67 -0.77
N GLY A 345 -17.37 -13.65 -1.27
CA GLY A 345 -16.75 -12.65 -0.40
C GLY A 345 -15.63 -13.21 0.47
N ARG A 346 -15.36 -12.52 1.58
CA ARG A 346 -14.25 -12.83 2.49
C ARG A 346 -14.63 -13.80 3.61
N ASP A 347 -15.90 -14.19 3.70
CA ASP A 347 -16.34 -15.14 4.73
C ASP A 347 -15.69 -16.51 4.56
N THR A 348 -15.31 -16.87 3.32
CA THR A 348 -14.64 -18.13 2.97
C THR A 348 -13.31 -18.33 3.72
N CYS A 349 -12.60 -17.25 4.05
CA CYS A 349 -11.31 -17.27 4.75
C CYS A 349 -11.36 -16.72 6.19
N ARG A 350 -12.54 -16.26 6.64
CA ARG A 350 -12.79 -15.70 8.00
C ARG A 350 -13.51 -16.66 8.95
N THR A 351 -13.64 -17.93 8.56
CA THR A 351 -14.34 -18.93 9.35
C THR A 351 -13.68 -19.16 10.72
N PRO A 352 -14.47 -19.54 11.75
CA PRO A 352 -13.96 -19.69 13.10
C PRO A 352 -12.83 -20.75 13.19
N MET A 353 -11.86 -20.50 14.08
CA MET A 353 -10.74 -21.43 14.30
C MET A 353 -11.22 -22.74 14.92
N VAL A 354 -10.70 -23.87 14.45
CA VAL A 354 -11.02 -25.18 15.03
C VAL A 354 -9.83 -25.68 15.85
N TRP A 355 -10.05 -25.88 17.15
CA TRP A 355 -9.06 -26.38 18.11
C TRP A 355 -9.14 -27.90 18.32
N GLU A 356 -10.33 -28.44 18.57
CA GLU A 356 -10.56 -29.88 18.81
C GLU A 356 -11.84 -30.33 18.11
N LYS A 357 -11.76 -31.36 17.27
CA LYS A 357 -12.92 -31.89 16.52
C LYS A 357 -14.05 -32.36 17.44
N SER A 358 -13.71 -32.86 18.63
CA SER A 358 -14.66 -33.44 19.58
C SER A 358 -15.50 -32.40 20.34
N LYS A 359 -15.17 -31.11 20.25
CA LYS A 359 -15.80 -30.04 21.01
C LYS A 359 -16.88 -29.32 20.20
N GLN A 360 -17.85 -28.76 20.90
CA GLN A 360 -18.83 -27.86 20.29
C GLN A 360 -18.11 -26.73 19.55
N HIS A 361 -18.55 -26.44 18.31
CA HIS A 361 -17.92 -25.46 17.42
C HIS A 361 -16.40 -25.65 17.26
N GLY A 362 -15.92 -26.91 17.32
CA GLY A 362 -14.48 -27.18 17.24
C GLY A 362 -13.68 -26.63 18.41
N GLY A 363 -14.30 -26.29 19.53
CA GLY A 363 -13.66 -25.63 20.67
C GLY A 363 -13.51 -24.12 20.52
N PHE A 364 -14.06 -23.52 19.45
CA PHE A 364 -14.00 -22.09 19.21
C PHE A 364 -14.84 -21.26 20.20
N SER A 365 -16.04 -21.75 20.52
CA SER A 365 -17.03 -21.03 21.33
C SER A 365 -17.93 -22.02 22.07
N THR A 366 -18.40 -21.62 23.24
CA THR A 366 -19.43 -22.33 24.02
C THR A 366 -20.84 -21.78 23.78
N ALA A 367 -20.99 -20.74 22.96
CA ALA A 367 -22.29 -20.17 22.62
C ALA A 367 -23.13 -21.16 21.79
N ALA A 368 -24.45 -20.94 21.76
CA ALA A 368 -25.35 -21.76 20.96
C ALA A 368 -25.00 -21.70 19.45
N SER A 369 -24.58 -20.54 18.96
CA SER A 369 -24.14 -20.30 17.58
C SER A 369 -22.91 -19.39 17.51
N THR A 370 -22.23 -19.42 16.37
CA THR A 370 -21.09 -18.55 16.02
C THR A 370 -21.51 -17.54 14.93
N TRP A 371 -20.72 -16.47 14.71
CA TRP A 371 -21.05 -15.46 13.68
C TRP A 371 -20.93 -16.00 12.24
N LEU A 372 -20.09 -17.01 12.04
CA LEU A 372 -20.00 -17.83 10.83
C LEU A 372 -20.02 -19.30 11.24
N PRO A 373 -20.58 -20.20 10.41
CA PRO A 373 -20.59 -21.63 10.71
C PRO A 373 -19.16 -22.20 10.73
N VAL A 374 -18.95 -23.21 11.58
CA VAL A 374 -17.69 -23.97 11.59
C VAL A 374 -17.70 -24.96 10.43
N SER A 375 -16.71 -24.88 9.55
CA SER A 375 -16.59 -25.78 8.40
C SER A 375 -16.32 -27.23 8.82
N SER A 376 -17.06 -28.17 8.21
CA SER A 376 -16.85 -29.60 8.39
C SER A 376 -15.49 -30.08 7.86
N GLN A 377 -14.93 -29.39 6.87
CA GLN A 377 -13.59 -29.64 6.34
C GLN A 377 -12.52 -29.18 7.34
N HIS A 378 -12.69 -28.00 7.94
CA HIS A 378 -11.78 -27.48 8.96
C HIS A 378 -11.82 -28.30 10.24
N LEU A 379 -12.98 -28.88 10.61
CA LEU A 379 -13.10 -29.81 11.73
C LEU A 379 -12.20 -31.05 11.60
N LYS A 380 -11.89 -31.50 10.37
CA LYS A 380 -10.95 -32.60 10.13
C LYS A 380 -9.50 -32.20 10.38
N ARG A 381 -9.21 -30.90 10.45
CA ARG A 381 -7.88 -30.29 10.59
C ARG A 381 -7.75 -29.51 11.91
N ALA A 382 -8.52 -29.88 12.93
CA ALA A 382 -8.51 -29.21 14.23
C ALA A 382 -7.09 -29.12 14.82
N ALA A 383 -6.70 -27.95 15.34
CA ALA A 383 -5.32 -27.64 15.65
C ALA A 383 -4.65 -28.62 16.63
N LEU A 384 -5.32 -28.95 17.75
CA LEU A 384 -4.78 -29.84 18.77
C LEU A 384 -4.78 -31.31 18.31
N ASP A 385 -5.68 -31.69 17.41
CA ASP A 385 -5.72 -33.03 16.81
C ASP A 385 -4.57 -33.19 15.80
N MET A 386 -4.34 -32.17 14.97
CA MET A 386 -3.21 -32.10 14.03
C MET A 386 -1.87 -32.09 14.76
N ALA A 387 -1.77 -31.39 15.89
CA ALA A 387 -0.58 -31.40 16.72
C ALA A 387 -0.24 -32.78 17.31
N ARG A 388 -1.23 -33.68 17.45
CA ARG A 388 -1.03 -35.06 17.95
C ARG A 388 -0.89 -36.10 16.82
N THR A 389 -1.17 -35.72 15.58
CA THR A 389 -1.19 -36.63 14.44
C THR A 389 0.17 -36.62 13.75
N ASP A 390 0.87 -37.76 13.78
CA ASP A 390 2.15 -37.92 13.10
C ASP A 390 2.01 -37.73 11.58
N GLY A 391 2.94 -36.97 11.00
CA GLY A 391 2.93 -36.67 9.56
C GLY A 391 1.92 -35.58 9.15
N SER A 392 1.15 -35.02 10.07
CA SER A 392 0.29 -33.86 9.77
C SER A 392 1.11 -32.68 9.24
N ILE A 393 0.49 -31.81 8.42
CA ILE A 393 1.15 -30.59 7.93
C ILE A 393 1.72 -29.75 9.08
N TYR A 394 0.98 -29.66 10.20
CA TYR A 394 1.43 -28.98 11.42
C TYR A 394 2.73 -29.60 11.96
N GLN A 395 2.79 -30.92 12.13
CA GLN A 395 3.99 -31.61 12.61
C GLN A 395 5.17 -31.47 11.63
N GLN A 396 4.92 -31.50 10.32
CA GLN A 396 5.95 -31.26 9.32
C GLN A 396 6.49 -29.82 9.39
N PHE A 397 5.63 -28.84 9.58
CA PHE A 397 6.03 -27.44 9.72
C PHE A 397 6.75 -27.17 11.05
N VAL A 398 6.30 -27.76 12.17
CA VAL A 398 7.01 -27.68 13.46
C VAL A 398 8.42 -28.27 13.37
N LYS A 399 8.57 -29.45 12.73
CA LYS A 399 9.90 -30.04 12.47
C LYS A 399 10.78 -29.11 11.64
N PHE A 400 10.21 -28.47 10.63
CA PHE A 400 10.91 -27.48 9.82
C PHE A 400 11.34 -26.26 10.65
N LEU A 401 10.45 -25.68 11.47
CA LEU A 401 10.78 -24.54 12.33
C LEU A 401 11.85 -24.89 13.38
N ALA A 402 11.86 -26.13 13.88
CA ALA A 402 12.91 -26.62 14.78
C ALA A 402 14.28 -26.67 14.07
N TRP A 403 14.33 -27.15 12.82
CA TRP A 403 15.54 -27.10 12.00
C TRP A 403 15.96 -25.65 11.70
N ARG A 404 15.01 -24.81 11.28
CA ARG A 404 15.19 -23.39 10.93
C ARG A 404 15.85 -22.61 12.06
N LYS A 405 15.44 -22.85 13.30
CA LYS A 405 15.99 -22.18 14.50
C LYS A 405 17.50 -22.39 14.66
N ASN A 406 18.05 -23.45 14.08
CA ASN A 406 19.48 -23.76 14.13
C ASN A 406 20.27 -23.24 12.91
N GLN A 407 19.66 -22.44 12.03
CA GLN A 407 20.34 -21.88 10.85
C GLN A 407 20.72 -20.41 11.08
N PRO A 408 21.99 -20.06 11.36
CA PRO A 408 22.43 -18.67 11.50
C PRO A 408 22.06 -17.79 10.30
N ALA A 409 22.14 -18.35 9.08
CA ALA A 409 21.76 -17.67 7.85
C ALA A 409 20.28 -17.26 7.82
N ILE A 410 19.40 -17.92 8.56
CA ILE A 410 17.98 -17.53 8.60
C ILE A 410 17.71 -16.67 9.84
N MET A 411 18.23 -17.06 11.00
CA MET A 411 17.88 -16.46 12.30
C MET A 411 18.60 -15.14 12.59
N ASN A 412 19.84 -15.00 12.13
CA ASN A 412 20.70 -13.86 12.46
C ASN A 412 20.99 -12.97 11.25
N ALA A 413 20.84 -13.50 10.03
CA ALA A 413 21.09 -12.76 8.81
C ALA A 413 20.09 -11.63 8.59
N ASN A 414 20.62 -10.47 8.19
CA ASN A 414 19.85 -9.36 7.66
C ASN A 414 20.12 -9.12 6.17
N MET A 415 20.54 -10.17 5.46
CA MET A 415 20.81 -10.15 4.03
C MET A 415 20.27 -11.39 3.33
N MET A 416 19.72 -11.19 2.14
CA MET A 416 19.25 -12.21 1.22
C MET A 416 19.69 -11.81 -0.18
N SER A 417 20.15 -12.76 -0.99
CA SER A 417 20.39 -12.49 -2.42
C SER A 417 19.08 -12.14 -3.12
N ALA A 418 19.15 -11.52 -4.29
CA ALA A 418 18.00 -11.50 -5.19
C ALA A 418 17.56 -12.96 -5.46
N VAL A 419 16.25 -13.17 -5.50
CA VAL A 419 15.62 -14.41 -5.89
C VAL A 419 15.80 -14.61 -7.38
N SER A 420 16.32 -15.78 -7.72
CA SER A 420 16.55 -16.29 -9.07
C SER A 420 15.72 -17.56 -9.29
N GLY A 421 15.94 -18.26 -10.40
CA GLY A 421 15.17 -19.44 -10.80
C GLY A 421 14.35 -19.19 -12.07
N ASP A 422 13.63 -20.23 -12.50
CA ASP A 422 12.82 -20.25 -13.72
C ASP A 422 11.31 -20.11 -13.42
N GLU A 423 10.46 -20.50 -14.37
CA GLU A 423 9.00 -20.41 -14.23
C GLU A 423 8.41 -21.37 -13.19
N ARG A 424 9.22 -22.29 -12.64
CA ARG A 424 8.79 -23.34 -11.70
C ARG A 424 9.67 -23.42 -10.45
N THR A 425 10.75 -22.65 -10.37
CA THR A 425 11.70 -22.68 -9.25
C THR A 425 12.02 -21.30 -8.70
N LEU A 426 12.18 -21.20 -7.39
CA LEU A 426 12.75 -20.03 -6.71
C LEU A 426 14.05 -20.44 -6.02
N VAL A 427 15.12 -19.67 -6.24
CA VAL A 427 16.44 -19.90 -5.64
C VAL A 427 16.98 -18.61 -5.07
N PHE A 428 17.35 -18.60 -3.79
CA PHE A 428 18.01 -17.47 -3.15
C PHE A 428 18.94 -17.92 -2.03
N ASP A 429 19.93 -17.09 -1.73
CA ASP A 429 20.90 -17.34 -0.68
C ASP A 429 20.59 -16.45 0.54
N ARG A 430 20.53 -17.07 1.71
CA ARG A 430 20.47 -16.39 3.00
C ARG A 430 21.89 -16.27 3.56
N ILE A 431 22.30 -15.06 3.94
CA ILE A 431 23.72 -14.75 4.16
C ILE A 431 23.90 -14.12 5.55
N SER A 432 24.69 -14.79 6.39
CA SER A 432 25.18 -14.27 7.68
C SER A 432 26.70 -14.44 7.76
N ASP A 433 27.34 -13.82 8.76
CA ASP A 433 28.79 -13.96 8.99
C ASP A 433 29.23 -15.40 9.25
N ALA A 434 28.32 -16.28 9.68
CA ALA A 434 28.62 -17.65 10.10
C ALA A 434 28.11 -18.74 9.14
N GLN A 435 27.24 -18.39 8.19
CA GLN A 435 26.58 -19.35 7.31
C GLN A 435 26.03 -18.64 6.08
N THR A 436 26.29 -19.22 4.91
CA THR A 436 25.56 -18.94 3.66
C THR A 436 24.72 -20.16 3.33
N LEU A 437 23.41 -19.99 3.24
CA LEU A 437 22.46 -21.08 3.02
C LEU A 437 21.65 -20.82 1.75
N ARG A 438 21.86 -21.65 0.73
CA ARG A 438 21.05 -21.67 -0.47
C ARG A 438 19.70 -22.32 -0.20
N CYS A 439 18.64 -21.58 -0.49
CA CYS A 439 17.27 -22.03 -0.36
C CYS A 439 16.68 -22.20 -1.76
N THR A 440 16.23 -23.41 -2.10
CA THR A 440 15.59 -23.73 -3.38
C THR A 440 14.18 -24.24 -3.12
N PHE A 441 13.21 -23.70 -3.85
CA PHE A 441 11.79 -24.08 -3.80
C PHE A 441 11.34 -24.47 -5.20
N ASP A 442 10.88 -25.70 -5.34
CA ASP A 442 10.42 -26.29 -6.60
C ASP A 442 8.91 -26.47 -6.55
N PHE A 443 8.20 -25.79 -7.45
CA PHE A 443 6.74 -25.77 -7.54
C PHE A 443 6.17 -26.88 -8.44
N ASP A 444 7.01 -27.66 -9.13
CA ASP A 444 6.60 -28.90 -9.81
C ASP A 444 6.56 -30.07 -8.83
N THR A 445 7.65 -30.25 -8.06
CA THR A 445 7.74 -31.34 -7.07
C THR A 445 7.13 -30.96 -5.71
N LEU A 446 6.78 -29.69 -5.53
CA LEU A 446 6.29 -29.10 -4.27
C LEU A 446 7.25 -29.36 -3.11
N SER A 447 8.55 -29.24 -3.39
CA SER A 447 9.62 -29.56 -2.45
C SER A 447 10.55 -28.36 -2.24
N ALA A 448 11.26 -28.37 -1.10
CA ALA A 448 12.26 -27.37 -0.79
C ALA A 448 13.56 -28.04 -0.34
N SER A 449 14.70 -27.51 -0.77
CA SER A 449 16.02 -27.95 -0.36
C SER A 449 16.85 -26.78 0.19
N PHE A 450 17.74 -27.11 1.12
CA PHE A 450 18.57 -26.15 1.85
C PHE A 450 20.00 -26.67 1.90
N GLU A 451 20.93 -25.95 1.27
CA GLU A 451 22.33 -26.35 1.12
C GLU A 451 23.25 -25.25 1.62
N GLU A 452 24.21 -25.60 2.47
CA GLU A 452 25.24 -24.65 2.94
C GLU A 452 26.36 -24.60 1.89
N ILE A 453 26.68 -23.39 1.40
CA ILE A 453 27.57 -23.14 0.25
C ILE A 453 28.74 -22.22 0.55
#